data_AF-A0A0Q0RQI4-F1
#
_entry.id   AF-A0A0Q0RQI4-F1
#
_cell.length_a   1.000
_cell.length_b   1.000
_cell.length_c   1.000
_cell.angle_alpha   90.00
_cell.angle_beta   90.00
_cell.angle_gamma   90.00
#
_symmetry.space_group_name_H-M   'P 1'
#
loop_
_entity.id
_entity.type
_entity.pdbx_description
1 polymer ?
#
loop_
_entity_poly.entity_id
_entity_poly.type
_entity_poly.pdbx_seq_one_letter_code
_entity_poly.pdbx_strand_id
1 'polypeptide(L)'
;MTYVWTPYGLFEISPDFTENELKEHGANFIPVEKPYNIDNNIIVSGEIPRNRGPSHNGHTFDENGGEDLIKDDMALYLQTKNGLAMITGCGHSGIENIMEYGIKITGKIKYMQ
;
A
#
# COMPACT_ATOMS: atom_id res chain seq x y z
N MET A 1 8.19 -11.92 -2.41
CA MET A 1 8.94 -12.17 -1.17
C MET A 1 9.81 -10.97 -0.91
N THR A 2 9.74 -10.41 0.29
CA THR A 2 10.43 -9.18 0.68
C THR A 2 11.38 -9.51 1.83
N TYR A 3 12.59 -8.98 1.73
CA TYR A 3 13.67 -9.19 2.68
C TYR A 3 14.14 -7.87 3.26
N VAL A 4 14.69 -7.89 4.47
CA VAL A 4 15.37 -6.75 5.09
C VAL A 4 16.82 -7.11 5.41
N TRP A 5 17.73 -6.17 5.20
CA TRP A 5 19.12 -6.35 5.62
C TRP A 5 19.30 -6.03 7.10
N THR A 6 20.01 -6.91 7.79
CA THR A 6 20.43 -6.73 9.19
C THR A 6 21.93 -7.02 9.32
N PRO A 7 22.58 -6.66 10.44
CA PRO A 7 23.96 -7.06 10.73
C PRO A 7 24.20 -8.58 10.71
N TYR A 8 23.13 -9.40 10.77
CA TYR A 8 23.19 -10.85 10.77
C TYR A 8 22.85 -11.48 9.41
N GLY A 9 22.56 -10.67 8.37
CA GLY A 9 22.18 -11.14 7.04
C GLY A 9 20.81 -10.64 6.56
N LEU A 10 20.33 -11.20 5.45
CA LEU A 10 18.99 -10.96 4.92
C LEU A 10 17.96 -11.79 5.69
N PHE A 11 16.90 -11.14 6.14
CA PHE A 11 15.76 -11.78 6.80
C PHE A 11 14.51 -11.60 5.95
N GLU A 12 13.80 -12.69 5.69
CA GLU A 12 12.51 -12.65 5.02
C GLU A 12 11.44 -12.10 5.98
N ILE A 13 10.63 -11.16 5.50
CA ILE A 13 9.57 -10.49 6.27
C ILE A 13 8.19 -10.61 5.60
N SER A 14 8.07 -11.46 4.59
CA SER A 14 6.79 -11.74 3.95
C SER A 14 5.87 -12.52 4.91
N PRO A 15 4.55 -12.43 4.71
CA PRO A 15 3.62 -13.22 5.50
C PRO A 15 3.90 -14.73 5.36
N ASP A 16 3.92 -15.44 6.48
CA ASP A 16 4.15 -16.88 6.56
C ASP A 16 2.87 -17.67 6.26
N PHE A 17 2.28 -17.40 5.09
CA PHE A 17 1.14 -18.13 4.56
C PHE A 17 1.06 -17.98 3.04
N THR A 18 0.53 -19.01 2.39
CA THR A 18 0.23 -19.03 0.96
C THR A 18 -1.21 -18.62 0.68
N GLU A 19 -1.47 -18.19 -0.54
CA GLU A 19 -2.83 -17.91 -1.01
C GLU A 19 -3.75 -19.15 -0.87
N ASN A 20 -3.23 -20.34 -1.10
CA ASN A 20 -4.00 -21.59 -0.99
C ASN A 20 -4.41 -21.89 0.46
N GLU A 21 -3.48 -21.76 1.41
CA GLU A 21 -3.79 -21.96 2.84
C GLU A 21 -4.89 -21.00 3.31
N LEU A 22 -4.83 -19.74 2.90
CA LEU A 22 -5.86 -18.77 3.25
C LEU A 22 -7.22 -19.10 2.60
N LYS A 23 -7.23 -19.57 1.34
CA LYS A 23 -8.47 -20.02 0.67
C LYS A 23 -9.10 -21.22 1.38
N GLU A 24 -8.29 -22.18 1.84
CA GLU A 24 -8.79 -23.34 2.61
C GLU A 24 -9.45 -22.92 3.93
N HIS A 25 -9.04 -21.79 4.50
CA HIS A 25 -9.66 -21.17 5.68
C HIS A 25 -10.83 -20.23 5.35
N GLY A 26 -11.30 -20.20 4.11
CA GLY A 26 -12.46 -19.43 3.67
C GLY A 26 -12.15 -17.98 3.27
N ALA A 27 -10.88 -17.62 3.09
CA ALA A 27 -10.53 -16.30 2.56
C ALA A 27 -10.94 -16.17 1.08
N ASN A 28 -11.54 -15.03 0.74
CA ASN A 28 -11.81 -14.65 -0.64
C ASN A 28 -10.76 -13.65 -1.11
N PHE A 29 -9.97 -14.02 -2.12
CA PHE A 29 -8.93 -13.17 -2.67
C PHE A 29 -9.45 -12.27 -3.78
N ILE A 30 -9.27 -10.97 -3.61
CA ILE A 30 -9.60 -9.95 -4.61
C ILE A 30 -8.30 -9.19 -4.89
N PRO A 31 -7.58 -9.50 -5.99
CA PRO A 31 -6.38 -8.74 -6.36
C PRO A 31 -6.78 -7.32 -6.79
N VAL A 32 -6.10 -6.33 -6.23
CA VAL A 32 -6.39 -4.90 -6.47
C VAL A 32 -5.13 -4.18 -6.91
N GLU A 33 -5.01 -3.93 -8.20
CA GLU A 33 -3.92 -3.11 -8.77
C GLU A 33 -4.34 -1.65 -9.00
N LYS A 34 -5.64 -1.39 -9.10
CA LYS A 34 -6.24 -0.07 -9.40
C LYS A 34 -7.30 0.27 -8.36
N PRO A 35 -7.76 1.54 -8.28
CA PRO A 35 -8.73 1.95 -7.29
C PRO A 35 -9.99 1.08 -7.34
N TYR A 36 -10.33 0.50 -6.20
CA TYR A 36 -11.46 -0.41 -6.05
C TYR A 36 -12.36 0.06 -4.90
N ASN A 37 -13.65 0.24 -5.21
CA ASN A 37 -14.64 0.62 -4.21
C ASN A 37 -15.02 -0.62 -3.40
N ILE A 38 -14.66 -0.63 -2.11
CA ILE A 38 -15.14 -1.64 -1.16
C ILE A 38 -16.60 -1.33 -0.79
N ASP A 39 -16.92 -0.03 -0.66
CA ASP A 39 -18.27 0.50 -0.42
C ASP A 39 -18.34 1.93 -0.98
N ASN A 40 -19.53 2.55 -0.96
CA ASN A 40 -19.82 3.89 -1.49
C ASN A 40 -18.83 4.97 -1.02
N ASN A 41 -18.29 4.86 0.19
CA ASN A 41 -17.39 5.85 0.78
C ASN A 41 -16.01 5.28 1.14
N ILE A 42 -15.70 4.06 0.69
CA ILE A 42 -14.48 3.34 1.05
C ILE A 42 -13.81 2.83 -0.21
N ILE A 43 -12.63 3.36 -0.52
CA ILE A 43 -11.84 2.97 -1.68
C ILE A 43 -10.50 2.43 -1.21
N VAL A 44 -10.11 1.26 -1.69
CA VAL A 44 -8.70 0.83 -1.63
C VAL A 44 -7.99 1.30 -2.89
N SER A 45 -6.77 1.80 -2.76
CA SER A 45 -6.07 2.50 -3.84
C SER A 45 -5.61 1.58 -4.98
N GLY A 46 -5.27 0.33 -4.68
CA GLY A 46 -4.33 -0.42 -5.51
C GLY A 46 -2.93 0.22 -5.45
N GLU A 47 -2.13 0.01 -6.48
CA GLU A 47 -0.77 0.56 -6.52
C GLU A 47 -0.78 2.09 -6.53
N ILE A 48 0.06 2.70 -5.69
CA ILE A 48 0.18 4.17 -5.62
C ILE A 48 1.32 4.65 -6.53
N PRO A 49 1.04 5.53 -7.52
CA PRO A 49 2.07 6.10 -8.39
C PRO A 49 3.05 6.99 -7.63
N ARG A 50 4.36 6.76 -7.81
CA ARG A 50 5.45 7.53 -7.18
C ARG A 50 5.88 8.69 -8.08
N ASN A 51 5.06 9.74 -8.16
CA ASN A 51 5.31 10.90 -9.02
C ASN A 51 6.17 11.98 -8.33
N ARG A 52 6.29 11.93 -7.01
CA ARG A 52 7.02 12.90 -6.18
C ARG A 52 7.93 12.19 -5.18
N GLY A 53 8.94 12.92 -4.72
CA GLY A 53 9.84 12.48 -3.64
C GLY A 53 10.82 11.38 -4.04
N PRO A 54 11.82 11.11 -3.20
CA PRO A 54 12.63 9.90 -3.32
C PRO A 54 11.80 8.66 -2.97
N SER A 55 12.24 7.49 -3.41
CA SER A 55 11.60 6.25 -2.99
C SER A 55 11.78 6.01 -1.50
N HIS A 56 10.71 5.71 -0.76
CA HIS A 56 10.77 5.41 0.68
C HIS A 56 10.89 3.90 0.94
N ASN A 57 11.59 3.17 0.08
CA ASN A 57 11.73 1.71 0.18
C ASN A 57 12.56 1.27 1.39
N GLY A 58 13.51 2.10 1.85
CA GLY A 58 14.43 1.71 2.91
C GLY A 58 15.43 0.64 2.43
N HIS A 59 15.89 -0.22 3.35
CA HIS A 59 16.78 -1.35 3.04
C HIS A 59 15.99 -2.64 2.79
N THR A 60 14.98 -2.57 1.91
CA THR A 60 14.18 -3.73 1.49
C THR A 60 14.72 -4.32 0.19
N PHE A 61 14.76 -5.65 0.14
CA PHE A 61 15.33 -6.39 -0.97
C PHE A 61 14.36 -7.44 -1.49
N ASP A 62 14.42 -7.71 -2.79
CA ASP A 62 13.73 -8.82 -3.41
C ASP A 62 14.49 -10.14 -3.17
N GLU A 63 13.93 -11.26 -3.64
CA GLU A 63 14.52 -12.58 -3.53
C GLU A 63 15.87 -12.74 -4.26
N ASN A 64 16.19 -11.84 -5.18
CA ASN A 64 17.44 -11.81 -5.94
C ASN A 64 18.48 -10.85 -5.33
N GLY A 65 18.15 -10.21 -4.20
CA GLY A 65 19.01 -9.20 -3.56
C GLY A 65 19.00 -7.83 -4.27
N GLY A 66 18.07 -7.62 -5.20
CA GLY A 66 17.77 -6.31 -5.79
C GLY A 66 16.94 -5.45 -4.83
N GLU A 67 16.84 -4.15 -5.09
CA GLU A 67 15.97 -3.26 -4.31
C GLU A 67 14.49 -3.63 -4.53
N ASP A 68 13.76 -3.94 -3.46
CA ASP A 68 12.31 -4.13 -3.54
C ASP A 68 11.64 -2.76 -3.58
N LEU A 69 10.96 -2.47 -4.69
CA LEU A 69 10.25 -1.21 -4.90
C LEU A 69 8.88 -1.15 -4.21
N ILE A 70 8.40 -2.27 -3.63
CA ILE A 70 7.13 -2.38 -2.88
C ILE A 70 5.99 -1.76 -3.70
N LYS A 71 5.85 -2.20 -4.95
CA LYS A 71 4.91 -1.60 -5.91
C LYS A 71 3.45 -1.73 -5.46
N ASP A 72 3.18 -2.76 -4.68
CA ASP A 72 1.92 -3.10 -4.05
C ASP A 72 1.57 -2.21 -2.84
N ASP A 73 2.42 -1.23 -2.47
CA ASP A 73 2.08 -0.24 -1.45
C ASP A 73 0.76 0.48 -1.80
N MET A 74 -0.17 0.43 -0.84
CA MET A 74 -1.55 0.86 -1.02
C MET A 74 -2.08 1.57 0.22
N ALA A 75 -3.20 2.26 0.05
CA ALA A 75 -3.90 3.00 1.09
C ALA A 75 -5.42 2.80 0.98
N LEU A 76 -6.08 2.90 2.13
CA LEU A 76 -7.53 2.98 2.25
C LEU A 76 -7.95 4.45 2.34
N TYR A 77 -8.91 4.83 1.51
CA TYR A 77 -9.47 6.16 1.44
C TYR A 77 -10.92 6.15 1.92
N LEU A 78 -11.17 6.88 3.00
CA LEU A 78 -12.46 7.00 3.65
C LEU A 78 -13.03 8.40 3.39
N GLN A 79 -14.08 8.45 2.57
CA GLN A 79 -14.81 9.67 2.31
C GLN A 79 -15.79 9.95 3.46
N THR A 80 -15.47 10.94 4.28
CA THR A 80 -16.29 11.32 5.43
C THR A 80 -17.02 12.65 5.16
N LYS A 81 -18.04 12.95 5.98
CA LYS A 81 -18.66 14.29 6.02
C LYS A 81 -17.64 15.40 6.31
N ASN A 82 -16.54 15.06 6.95
CA ASN A 82 -15.48 15.95 7.37
C ASN A 82 -14.25 15.85 6.48
N GLY A 83 -14.38 15.41 5.22
CA GLY A 83 -13.26 15.31 4.28
C GLY A 83 -12.73 13.89 4.12
N LEU A 84 -11.52 13.79 3.59
CA LEU A 84 -10.89 12.52 3.24
C LEU A 84 -9.96 12.05 4.37
N ALA A 85 -10.25 10.90 4.96
CA ALA A 85 -9.30 10.20 5.81
C ALA A 85 -8.55 9.15 4.99
N MET A 86 -7.24 9.02 5.22
CA MET A 86 -6.35 8.12 4.49
C MET A 86 -5.65 7.22 5.51
N ILE A 87 -5.67 5.91 5.28
CA ILE A 87 -5.02 4.92 6.14
C ILE A 87 -4.03 4.16 5.27
N THR A 88 -2.77 4.15 5.67
CA THR A 88 -1.70 3.39 5.02
C THR A 88 -0.93 2.60 6.07
N GLY A 89 -0.22 1.56 5.64
CA GLY A 89 0.74 0.85 6.48
C GLY A 89 2.01 1.68 6.64
N CYS A 90 3.14 1.15 6.15
CA CYS A 90 4.43 1.85 6.18
C CYS A 90 4.50 3.04 5.20
N GLY A 91 3.67 3.06 4.15
CA GLY A 91 3.57 4.17 3.20
C GLY A 91 4.85 4.37 2.36
N HIS A 92 5.39 3.28 1.81
CA HIS A 92 6.63 3.29 1.01
C HIS A 92 6.54 4.11 -0.29
N SER A 93 5.33 4.35 -0.77
CA SER A 93 5.05 5.26 -1.87
C SER A 93 5.23 6.73 -1.49
N GLY A 94 5.34 7.07 -0.19
CA GLY A 94 5.47 8.44 0.30
C GLY A 94 4.14 9.14 0.53
N ILE A 95 4.05 9.89 1.63
CA ILE A 95 2.79 10.51 2.07
C ILE A 95 2.24 11.50 1.04
N GLU A 96 3.11 12.19 0.31
CA GLU A 96 2.76 13.11 -0.76
C GLU A 96 2.07 12.41 -1.94
N ASN A 97 2.54 11.22 -2.32
CA ASN A 97 1.95 10.44 -3.41
C ASN A 97 0.62 9.81 -2.95
N ILE A 98 0.55 9.31 -1.71
CA ILE A 98 -0.69 8.82 -1.11
C ILE A 98 -1.74 9.93 -1.08
N MET A 99 -1.38 11.12 -0.62
CA MET A 99 -2.30 12.26 -0.54
C MET A 99 -2.78 12.72 -1.92
N GLU A 100 -1.86 12.92 -2.86
CA GLU A 100 -2.20 13.36 -4.22
C GLU A 100 -3.07 12.32 -4.94
N TYR A 101 -2.77 11.04 -4.77
CA TYR A 101 -3.54 9.96 -5.36
C TYR A 101 -4.95 9.87 -4.76
N GLY A 102 -5.08 9.91 -3.43
CA GLY A 102 -6.37 9.94 -2.74
C GLY A 102 -7.26 11.11 -3.18
N ILE A 103 -6.69 12.31 -3.30
CA ILE A 103 -7.42 13.49 -3.81
C ILE A 103 -7.85 13.27 -5.26
N LYS A 104 -6.95 12.77 -6.11
CA LYS A 104 -7.23 12.53 -7.53
C LYS A 104 -8.37 11.54 -7.74
N ILE A 105 -8.40 10.44 -6.98
CA ILE A 105 -9.41 9.39 -7.19
C ILE A 105 -10.76 9.72 -6.54
N THR A 106 -10.77 10.46 -5.42
CA THR A 106 -12.01 10.77 -4.70
C THR A 106 -12.62 12.12 -5.08
N GLY A 107 -11.82 13.04 -5.63
CA GLY A 107 -12.20 14.43 -5.84
C GLY A 107 -12.49 15.20 -4.54
N LYS A 108 -12.18 14.63 -3.37
CA LYS A 108 -12.40 15.25 -2.07
C LYS A 108 -11.11 15.92 -1.60
N ILE A 109 -11.21 17.20 -1.26
CA ILE A 109 -10.15 17.97 -0.59
C ILE A 109 -10.72 18.43 0.73
N LYS A 110 -10.02 18.18 1.83
CA LYS A 110 -10.19 18.97 3.04
C LYS A 110 -8.85 19.15 3.72
N TYR A 111 -8.38 20.38 3.74
CA TYR A 111 -7.33 20.81 4.65
C TYR A 111 -7.95 20.86 6.05
N MET A 112 -7.33 20.21 7.03
CA MET A 112 -7.69 20.45 8.44
C MET A 112 -7.55 21.95 8.71
N GLN A 113 -8.68 22.61 8.98
CA GLN A 113 -8.74 23.94 9.59
C GLN A 113 -8.85 23.77 11.10
#